data_AF-A0A3D5S977-F1
#
_entry.id   AF-A0A3D5S977-F1
#
_cell.length_a   1.000
_cell.length_b   1.000
_cell.length_c   1.000
_cell.angle_alpha   90.00
_cell.angle_beta   90.00
_cell.angle_gamma   90.00
#
_symmetry.space_group_name_H-M   'P 1'
#
loop_
_entity.id
_entity.type
_entity.pdbx_description
1 polymer ?
#
loop_
_entity_poly.entity_id
_entity_poly.type
_entity_poly.pdbx_seq_one_letter_code
_entity_poly.pdbx_strand_id
1 'polypeptide(L)' 'MLLSAGVGEGIFFAGMNHVAIKIIASADEHALATSKPAEILERKKQADLQAAAEVASQTTTP' A
#
# COMPACT_ATOMS: atom_id res chain seq x y z
N MET A 1 -3.83 20.67 -18.17
CA MET A 1 -2.75 20.30 -17.21
C MET A 1 -3.30 19.46 -16.04
N LEU A 2 -4.13 18.44 -16.31
CA LEU A 2 -4.59 17.44 -15.32
C LEU A 2 -4.58 16.02 -15.90
N LEU A 3 -4.62 15.91 -17.23
CA LEU A 3 -4.62 14.63 -17.94
C LEU A 3 -3.35 13.80 -17.75
N SER A 4 -2.27 14.41 -17.24
CA SER A 4 -0.98 13.75 -16.98
C SER A 4 -0.68 13.58 -15.49
N ALA A 5 -1.59 13.93 -14.58
CA ALA A 5 -1.35 13.81 -13.15
C ALA A 5 -1.33 12.34 -12.72
N GLY A 6 -0.26 11.93 -12.04
CA GLY A 6 -0.12 10.58 -11.49
C GLY A 6 -0.95 10.36 -10.22
N VAL A 7 -0.87 9.14 -9.66
CA VAL A 7 -1.52 8.83 -8.37
C VAL A 7 -0.95 9.72 -7.27
N GLY A 8 -1.83 10.40 -6.54
CA GLY A 8 -1.48 11.31 -5.46
C GLY A 8 -1.05 12.70 -5.92
N GLU A 9 -0.95 12.96 -7.22
CA GLU A 9 -0.56 14.28 -7.74
C GLU A 9 -1.78 15.15 -8.04
N GLY A 10 -1.67 16.44 -7.78
CA GLY A 10 -2.77 17.37 -7.96
C GLY A 10 -2.33 18.83 -7.92
N ILE A 11 -3.33 19.70 -7.90
CA ILE A 11 -3.14 21.15 -7.80
C ILE A 11 -3.91 21.64 -6.57
N PHE A 12 -3.24 22.42 -5.73
CA PHE A 12 -3.81 22.98 -4.51
C PHE A 12 -4.01 24.49 -4.69
N PHE A 13 -5.22 24.95 -4.39
CA PHE A 13 -5.64 26.34 -4.55
C PHE A 13 -5.70 27.00 -3.17
N ALA A 14 -4.87 28.02 -2.95
CA ALA A 14 -4.87 28.84 -1.74
C ALA A 14 -5.03 30.32 -2.11
N GLY A 15 -6.28 30.76 -2.23
CA GLY A 15 -6.61 32.08 -2.76
C GLY A 15 -6.19 32.20 -4.22
N MET A 16 -5.30 33.15 -4.52
CA MET A 16 -4.77 33.37 -5.88
C MET A 16 -3.57 32.48 -6.24
N ASN A 17 -3.03 31.74 -5.28
CA ASN A 17 -1.86 30.89 -5.49
C ASN A 17 -2.30 29.47 -5.83
N HIS A 18 -1.77 28.92 -6.92
CA HIS A 18 -1.98 27.54 -7.34
C HIS A 18 -0.64 26.82 -7.35
N VAL A 19 -0.51 25.76 -6.55
CA VAL A 19 0.73 24.98 -6.43
C VAL A 19 0.48 23.52 -6.78
N ALA A 20 1.46 22.88 -7.40
CA ALA A 20 1.44 21.43 -7.60
C ALA A 20 1.70 20.74 -6.26
N ILE A 21 0.94 19.68 -5.97
CA ILE A 21 1.08 18.90 -4.74
C ILE A 21 1.19 17.42 -5.05
N LYS A 22 1.82 16.68 -4.13
CA LYS A 22 1.84 15.22 -4.12
C LYS A 22 1.52 14.70 -2.73
N ILE A 23 0.45 13.93 -2.62
CA ILE A 23 -0.03 13.31 -1.40
C ILE A 23 0.52 11.89 -1.34
N ILE A 24 1.20 11.56 -0.25
CA ILE A 24 1.82 10.25 -0.01
C ILE A 24 1.39 9.81 1.38
N ALA A 25 0.94 8.55 1.50
CA ALA A 25 0.65 7.95 2.80
C ALA A 25 1.95 7.57 3.51
N SER A 26 1.95 7.65 4.85
CA SER A 26 3.03 7.05 5.64
C SER A 26 3.05 5.52 5.47
N ALA A 27 4.18 4.88 5.74
CA ALA A 27 4.30 3.43 5.62
C ALA A 27 3.26 2.69 6.51
N ASP A 28 3.01 3.21 7.70
CA ASP A 28 2.06 2.63 8.66
C ASP A 28 0.61 2.80 8.20
N GLU A 29 0.22 4.01 7.76
CA GLU A 29 -1.11 4.24 7.21
C GLU A 29 -1.34 3.44 5.93
N HIS A 30 -0.32 3.30 5.09
CA HIS A 30 -0.42 2.52 3.85
C HIS A 30 -0.58 1.03 4.13
N ALA A 31 0.09 0.50 5.16
CA ALA A 31 -0.10 -0.89 5.58
C ALA A 31 -1.53 -1.15 6.05
N LEU A 32 -2.11 -0.20 6.79
CA LEU A 32 -3.46 -0.32 7.37
C LEU A 32 -4.57 -0.07 6.34
N ALA A 33 -4.44 0.96 5.52
CA ALA A 33 -5.50 1.51 4.67
C ALA A 33 -5.15 1.53 3.16
N THR A 34 -4.27 0.63 2.68
CA THR A 34 -4.08 0.46 1.23
C THR A 34 -5.37 -0.04 0.58
N SER A 35 -5.73 0.59 -0.53
CA SER A 35 -6.86 0.16 -1.37
C SER A 35 -6.38 -0.53 -2.66
N LYS A 36 -5.07 -0.77 -2.81
CA LYS A 36 -4.52 -1.32 -4.05
C LYS A 36 -4.72 -2.84 -4.10
N PRO A 37 -5.51 -3.37 -5.05
CA PRO A 37 -5.87 -4.78 -5.05
C PRO A 37 -4.67 -5.72 -5.20
N ALA A 38 -3.68 -5.33 -6.02
CA ALA A 38 -2.46 -6.10 -6.23
C ALA A 38 -1.68 -6.32 -4.92
N GLU A 39 -1.54 -5.28 -4.10
CA GLU A 39 -0.85 -5.36 -2.81
C GLU A 39 -1.61 -6.22 -1.81
N ILE A 40 -2.94 -6.13 -1.79
CA ILE A 40 -3.79 -6.96 -0.90
C ILE A 40 -3.63 -8.45 -1.25
N LEU A 41 -3.63 -8.79 -2.53
CA LEU A 41 -3.46 -10.18 -3.00
C LEU A 41 -2.08 -10.73 -2.65
N GLU A 42 -1.04 -9.92 -2.82
CA GLU A 42 0.33 -10.30 -2.47
C GLU A 42 0.48 -10.54 -0.97
N ARG A 43 -0.12 -9.68 -0.13
CA ARG A 43 -0.10 -9.80 1.32
C ARG A 43 -0.83 -11.05 1.80
N LYS A 44 -1.97 -11.40 1.18
CA LYS A 44 -2.67 -12.67 1.42
C LYS A 44 -1.79 -13.88 1.09
N LYS A 45 -1.19 -13.87 -0.10
CA LYS A 45 -0.30 -14.95 -0.54
C LYS A 45 0.89 -15.14 0.40
N GLN A 46 1.49 -14.06 0.88
CA GLN A 46 2.58 -14.13 1.86
C GLN A 46 2.12 -14.71 3.20
N ALA A 47 0.94 -14.31 3.69
CA ALA A 47 0.37 -14.87 4.91
C ALA A 47 0.09 -16.38 4.78
N ASP A 48 -0.45 -16.83 3.64
CA ASP A 48 -0.72 -18.24 3.38
C ASP A 48 0.58 -19.06 3.32
N LEU A 49 1.64 -18.52 2.71
CA LEU A 49 2.96 -19.16 2.64
C LEU A 49 3.62 -19.25 4.03
N GLN A 50 3.49 -18.21 4.86
CA GLN A 50 4.00 -18.20 6.23
C GLN A 50 3.26 -19.21 7.10
N ALA A 51 1.92 -19.28 6.99
CA ALA A 51 1.12 -20.27 7.67
C ALA A 51 1.50 -21.71 7.26
N ALA A 52 1.72 -21.95 5.96
CA ALA A 52 2.17 -23.26 5.47
C ALA A 52 3.59 -23.62 5.96
N ALA A 53 4.51 -22.64 6.04
CA ALA A 53 5.87 -22.85 6.54
C ALA A 53 5.92 -23.09 8.06
N GLU A 54 5.06 -22.43 8.83
CA GLU A 54 4.97 -22.61 10.28
C GLU A 54 4.44 -24.00 10.64
N VAL A 55 3.43 -24.49 9.92
CA VAL A 55 2.88 -25.85 10.09
C VAL A 55 3.94 -26.94 9.81
N ALA A 56 4.84 -26.72 8.87
CA ALA A 56 5.95 -27.65 8.58
C ALA A 56 7.07 -27.64 9.63
N SER A 57 7.23 -26.53 10.37
CA SER A 57 8.25 -26.41 11.42
C SER A 57 7.87 -27.07 12.75
N GLN A 58 6.57 -27.30 12.99
CA GLN A 58 6.06 -27.86 14.25
C GLN A 58 5.89 -29.40 14.23
N THR A 59 6.17 -30.08 13.12
CA THR A 59 6.02 -31.55 13.00
C THR A 59 7.29 -32.36 13.34
N THR A 60 8.38 -31.72 13.76
CA THR A 60 9.62 -32.42 14.15
C THR A 60 9.93 -32.17 15.62
N THR A 61 9.38 -32.96 16.54
CA THR A 61 10.09 -33.43 17.74
C THR A 61 9.38 -34.70 18.25
N PRO A 62 10.06 -35.87 18.27
CA PRO A 62 9.52 -37.13 18.80
C PRO A 62 9.46 -37.18 20.33
#